data_AF-A0A7Y1V9Q6-F1
#
_entry.id   AF-A0A7Y1V9Q6-F1
#
_cell.length_a   1.000
_cell.length_b   1.000
_cell.length_c   1.000
_cell.angle_alpha   90.00
_cell.angle_beta   90.00
_cell.angle_gamma   90.00
#
_symmetry.space_group_name_H-M   'P 1'
#
loop_
_entity.id
_entity.type
_entity.pdbx_description
1 polymer ?
#
loop_
_entity_poly.entity_id
_entity_poly.type
_entity_poly.pdbx_seq_one_letter_code
_entity_poly.pdbx_strand_id
1 'polypeptide(L)'
;MGLFKENPFGHILFLKKWLIRILGLMTHQRFRGFNELQIEGSDIIRNLPDTNVLFISNHQTYFADVVAMFHVFNASLSGRDDSIKNIGYLWNPKLNIYYVAAKETMKAGLLPKILAYVGSVSIERTWRAKGENVNR
;
A
#
# COMPACT_ATOMS: atom_id res chain seq x y z
N MET A 1 7.92 -18.86 -4.72
CA MET A 1 8.19 -17.58 -5.43
C MET A 1 9.68 -17.53 -5.70
N GLY A 2 10.11 -17.37 -6.95
CA GLY A 2 11.55 -17.27 -7.25
C GLY A 2 12.16 -16.03 -6.60
N LEU A 3 13.39 -16.17 -6.07
CA LEU A 3 14.10 -15.07 -5.37
C LEU A 3 14.28 -13.83 -6.25
N PHE A 4 14.38 -14.02 -7.57
CA PHE A 4 14.63 -12.97 -8.56
C PHE A 4 13.39 -12.63 -9.41
N LYS A 5 12.18 -13.03 -9.00
CA LYS A 5 10.98 -12.66 -9.75
C LYS A 5 10.71 -11.17 -9.54
N GLU A 6 10.56 -10.43 -10.64
CA GLU A 6 10.29 -8.99 -10.62
C GLU A 6 8.82 -8.67 -10.94
N ASN A 7 8.41 -7.45 -10.58
CA ASN A 7 7.15 -6.86 -11.02
C ASN A 7 7.36 -6.00 -12.30
N PRO A 8 6.30 -5.44 -12.91
CA PRO A 8 6.43 -4.57 -14.09
C PRO A 8 7.28 -3.30 -13.90
N PHE A 9 7.64 -2.95 -12.67
CA PHE A 9 8.47 -1.80 -12.32
C PHE A 9 9.93 -2.20 -11.99
N GLY A 10 10.32 -3.45 -12.24
CA GLY A 10 11.67 -3.96 -11.95
C GLY A 10 11.95 -4.19 -10.47
N HIS A 11 10.92 -4.25 -9.61
CA HIS A 11 11.09 -4.54 -8.19
C HIS A 11 11.09 -6.04 -7.94
N ILE A 12 12.14 -6.52 -7.28
CA ILE A 12 12.27 -7.89 -6.77
C ILE A 12 11.15 -8.15 -5.75
N LEU A 13 10.31 -9.13 -6.07
CA LEU A 13 9.11 -9.43 -5.31
C LEU A 13 9.43 -10.00 -3.92
N PHE A 14 10.57 -10.69 -3.77
CA PHE A 14 11.06 -11.14 -2.46
C PHE A 14 11.31 -9.94 -1.53
N LEU A 15 12.05 -8.92 -1.99
CA LEU A 15 12.31 -7.72 -1.21
C LEU A 15 11.00 -6.98 -0.91
N LYS A 16 10.12 -6.83 -1.91
CA LYS A 16 8.79 -6.21 -1.74
C LYS A 16 7.98 -6.91 -0.64
N LYS A 17 7.96 -8.25 -0.62
CA LYS A 17 7.26 -9.02 0.42
C LYS A 17 7.78 -8.73 1.82
N TRP A 18 9.10 -8.65 1.98
CA TRP A 18 9.72 -8.35 3.29
C TRP A 18 9.46 -6.91 3.73
N LEU A 19 9.54 -5.93 2.83
CA LEU A 19 9.20 -4.55 3.13
C LEU A 19 7.75 -4.43 3.63
N ILE A 20 6.80 -5.09 2.96
CA ILE A 20 5.38 -5.09 3.40
C ILE A 20 5.25 -5.71 4.79
N ARG A 21 5.91 -6.83 5.07
CA ARG A 21 5.87 -7.48 6.38
C ARG A 21 6.41 -6.59 7.49
N ILE A 22 7.58 -5.98 7.29
CA ILE A 22 8.23 -5.13 8.29
C ILE A 22 7.41 -3.87 8.55
N LEU A 23 7.04 -3.13 7.49
CA LEU A 23 6.23 -1.92 7.61
C LEU A 23 4.86 -2.22 8.18
N GLY A 24 4.25 -3.33 7.75
CA GLY A 24 2.97 -3.78 8.27
C GLY A 24 3.04 -4.07 9.76
N LEU A 25 4.06 -4.79 10.23
CA LEU A 25 4.27 -5.04 11.66
C LEU A 25 4.41 -3.72 12.45
N MET A 26 5.26 -2.80 11.98
CA MET A 26 5.49 -1.51 12.65
C MET A 26 4.23 -0.64 12.71
N THR A 27 3.39 -0.70 11.68
CA THR A 27 2.20 0.15 11.55
C THR A 27 0.94 -0.50 12.11
N HIS A 28 0.95 -1.81 12.36
CA HIS A 28 -0.23 -2.53 12.84
C HIS A 28 -0.78 -1.98 14.15
N GLN A 29 0.13 -1.63 15.08
CA GLN A 29 -0.24 -1.05 16.38
C GLN A 29 -0.98 0.29 16.23
N ARG A 30 -0.66 1.08 15.21
CA ARG A 30 -1.35 2.36 14.96
C ARG A 30 -2.84 2.17 14.71
N PHE A 31 -3.19 1.17 13.90
CA PHE A 31 -4.57 0.92 13.45
C PHE A 31 -5.38 0.04 14.41
N ARG A 32 -4.73 -0.56 15.41
CA ARG A 32 -5.37 -1.39 16.46
C ARG A 32 -5.37 -0.74 17.84
N GLY A 33 -4.51 0.24 18.07
CA GLY A 33 -4.36 0.92 19.36
C GLY A 33 -5.02 2.30 19.31
N PHE A 34 -4.22 3.32 19.06
CA PHE A 34 -4.62 4.73 19.23
C PHE A 34 -5.62 5.23 18.18
N ASN A 35 -5.62 4.67 16.98
CA ASN A 35 -6.57 4.99 15.90
C ASN A 35 -7.22 3.69 15.44
N GLU A 36 -8.21 3.21 16.18
CA GLU A 36 -8.93 1.99 15.81
C GLU A 36 -9.58 2.17 14.43
N LEU A 37 -9.05 1.44 13.45
CA LEU A 37 -9.56 1.45 12.09
C LEU A 37 -10.88 0.67 12.06
N GLN A 38 -11.97 1.39 11.74
CA GLN A 38 -13.26 0.79 11.47
C GLN A 38 -13.29 0.30 10.01
N ILE A 39 -13.73 -0.93 9.81
CA ILE A 39 -13.74 -1.60 8.50
C ILE A 39 -15.15 -2.13 8.31
N GLU A 40 -15.70 -1.94 7.11
CA GLU A 40 -16.99 -2.49 6.70
C GLU A 40 -16.87 -2.95 5.24
N GLY A 41 -17.54 -4.05 4.88
CA GLY A 41 -17.63 -4.52 3.49
C GLY A 41 -16.39 -5.28 2.99
N SER A 42 -15.64 -5.92 3.88
CA SER A 42 -14.47 -6.76 3.52
C SER A 42 -14.80 -7.94 2.58
N ASP A 43 -16.05 -8.38 2.56
CA ASP A 43 -16.58 -9.39 1.64
C ASP A 43 -16.54 -8.93 0.18
N ILE A 44 -16.78 -7.63 -0.07
CA ILE A 44 -16.67 -7.04 -1.40
C ILE A 44 -15.26 -7.29 -1.95
N ILE A 45 -14.22 -7.03 -1.15
CA ILE A 45 -12.81 -7.22 -1.54
C ILE A 45 -12.51 -8.68 -1.89
N ARG A 46 -13.08 -9.64 -1.15
CA ARG A 46 -12.86 -11.08 -1.39
C ARG A 46 -13.48 -11.56 -2.69
N ASN A 47 -14.57 -10.92 -3.13
CA ASN A 47 -15.31 -11.28 -4.33
C ASN A 47 -14.79 -10.57 -5.59
N LEU A 48 -13.77 -9.71 -5.48
CA LEU A 48 -13.18 -9.01 -6.62
C LEU A 48 -12.32 -9.95 -7.49
N PRO A 49 -12.22 -9.67 -8.80
CA PRO A 49 -11.28 -10.38 -9.66
C PRO A 49 -9.83 -10.08 -9.27
N ASP A 50 -8.94 -11.01 -9.60
CA ASP A 50 -7.54 -10.95 -9.20
C ASP A 50 -6.72 -9.80 -9.80
N THR A 51 -7.18 -9.26 -10.93
CA THR A 51 -6.53 -8.23 -11.74
C THR A 51 -7.56 -7.27 -12.35
N ASN A 52 -7.10 -6.13 -12.89
CA ASN A 52 -7.93 -5.10 -13.54
C ASN A 52 -8.98 -4.45 -12.61
N VAL A 53 -8.62 -4.27 -11.35
CA VAL A 53 -9.42 -3.54 -10.37
C VAL A 53 -8.79 -2.18 -10.12
N LEU A 54 -9.57 -1.11 -10.28
CA LEU A 54 -9.20 0.25 -9.90
C LEU A 54 -9.99 0.65 -8.65
N PHE A 55 -9.28 0.92 -7.56
CA PHE A 55 -9.87 1.51 -6.37
C PHE A 55 -9.79 3.04 -6.45
N ILE A 56 -10.92 3.71 -6.27
CA ILE A 56 -11.01 5.17 -6.18
C ILE A 56 -11.35 5.52 -4.74
N SER A 57 -10.47 6.29 -4.09
CA SER A 57 -10.60 6.66 -2.68
C SER A 57 -10.31 8.15 -2.51
N ASN A 58 -10.89 8.74 -1.47
CA ASN A 58 -10.42 10.03 -0.97
C ASN A 58 -8.99 9.89 -0.42
N HIS A 59 -8.29 11.03 -0.30
CA HIS A 59 -6.92 11.09 0.22
C HIS A 59 -6.81 12.16 1.29
N GLN A 60 -6.56 11.75 2.54
CA GLN A 60 -6.50 12.65 3.69
C GLN A 60 -5.12 12.63 4.35
N THR A 61 -4.55 11.45 4.58
CA THR A 61 -3.22 11.31 5.20
C THR A 61 -2.27 10.53 4.29
N TYR A 62 -1.42 11.27 3.57
CA TYR A 62 -0.43 10.83 2.57
C TYR A 62 -0.03 9.33 2.63
N PHE A 63 0.62 8.89 3.70
CA PHE A 63 1.10 7.51 3.79
C PHE A 63 0.20 6.61 4.65
N ALA A 64 -0.52 7.16 5.62
CA ALA A 64 -1.34 6.36 6.51
C ALA A 64 -2.51 5.70 5.78
N ASP A 65 -3.12 6.40 4.82
CA ASP A 65 -4.25 5.87 4.02
C ASP A 65 -3.78 4.66 3.20
N VAL A 66 -2.63 4.78 2.51
CA VAL A 66 -2.03 3.69 1.74
C VAL A 66 -1.74 2.50 2.64
N VAL A 67 -1.10 2.72 3.78
CA VAL A 67 -0.75 1.64 4.72
C VAL A 67 -2.02 0.98 5.29
N ALA A 68 -3.07 1.75 5.61
CA ALA A 68 -4.34 1.21 6.06
C ALA A 68 -4.96 0.29 5.00
N MET A 69 -4.97 0.73 3.74
CA MET A 69 -5.46 -0.08 2.62
C MET A 69 -4.66 -1.38 2.44
N PHE A 70 -3.34 -1.35 2.62
CA PHE A 70 -2.53 -2.58 2.63
C PHE A 70 -2.96 -3.54 3.74
N HIS A 71 -3.27 -3.05 4.94
CA HIS A 71 -3.78 -3.88 6.03
C HIS A 71 -5.15 -4.47 5.71
N VAL A 72 -6.10 -3.62 5.28
CA VAL A 72 -7.48 -4.03 4.94
C VAL A 72 -7.46 -5.07 3.82
N PHE A 73 -6.80 -4.79 2.70
CA PHE A 73 -6.76 -5.71 1.56
C PHE A 73 -6.17 -7.07 1.94
N ASN A 74 -5.02 -7.09 2.62
CA ASN A 74 -4.40 -8.36 2.96
C ASN A 74 -5.19 -9.12 4.04
N ALA A 75 -5.83 -8.42 4.98
CA ALA A 75 -6.71 -9.04 5.96
C ALA A 75 -7.95 -9.66 5.28
N SER A 76 -8.65 -8.89 4.45
CA SER A 76 -9.83 -9.36 3.72
C SER A 76 -9.51 -10.56 2.84
N LEU A 77 -8.44 -10.49 2.04
CA LEU A 77 -8.01 -11.58 1.16
C LEU A 77 -7.49 -12.81 1.92
N SER A 78 -7.16 -12.67 3.21
CA SER A 78 -6.85 -13.78 4.11
C SER A 78 -8.10 -14.35 4.80
N GLY A 79 -9.30 -13.96 4.36
CA GLY A 79 -10.58 -14.47 4.86
C GLY A 79 -11.09 -13.78 6.13
N ARG A 80 -10.64 -12.56 6.44
CA ARG A 80 -11.08 -11.84 7.64
C ARG A 80 -12.25 -10.94 7.37
N ASP A 81 -13.23 -11.00 8.26
CA ASP A 81 -14.40 -10.13 8.25
C ASP A 81 -14.12 -8.87 9.07
N ASP A 82 -14.07 -7.75 8.35
CA ASP A 82 -14.10 -6.39 8.88
C ASP A 82 -13.08 -6.16 10.03
N SER A 83 -11.95 -6.86 9.93
CA SER A 83 -10.98 -6.91 11.02
C SER A 83 -9.56 -7.13 10.56
N ILE A 84 -8.66 -6.36 11.17
CA ILE A 84 -7.22 -6.55 11.07
C ILE A 84 -6.63 -7.24 12.32
N LYS A 85 -7.43 -7.83 13.22
CA LYS A 85 -6.96 -8.41 14.51
C LYS A 85 -5.86 -9.47 14.36
N ASN A 86 -4.69 -9.28 14.96
CA ASN A 86 -3.48 -10.12 14.81
C ASN A 86 -2.86 -9.96 13.41
N ILE A 87 -1.54 -9.94 13.29
CA ILE A 87 -0.84 -9.56 12.04
C ILE A 87 -0.62 -10.70 11.03
N GLY A 88 -1.13 -11.90 11.31
CA GLY A 88 -0.84 -13.11 10.52
C GLY A 88 -1.21 -13.05 9.03
N TYR A 89 -2.16 -12.19 8.64
CA TYR A 89 -2.53 -11.97 7.24
C TYR A 89 -1.40 -11.41 6.37
N LEU A 90 -0.35 -10.83 6.96
CA LEU A 90 0.86 -10.42 6.24
C LEU A 90 1.88 -11.54 6.05
N TRP A 91 1.56 -12.78 6.43
CA TRP A 91 2.44 -13.91 6.15
C TRP A 91 2.60 -14.12 4.63
N ASN A 92 1.53 -14.01 3.85
CA ASN A 92 1.64 -14.10 2.40
C ASN A 92 0.84 -12.98 1.72
N PRO A 93 1.35 -11.74 1.77
CA PRO A 93 0.59 -10.59 1.32
C PRO A 93 0.46 -10.58 -0.21
N LYS A 94 -0.62 -10.01 -0.73
CA LYS A 94 -0.80 -9.73 -2.15
C LYS A 94 0.22 -8.67 -2.59
N LEU A 95 1.02 -9.00 -3.59
CA LEU A 95 2.18 -8.19 -4.02
C LEU A 95 1.87 -7.32 -5.24
N ASN A 96 0.73 -7.49 -5.89
CA ASN A 96 0.27 -6.68 -7.02
C ASN A 96 -0.72 -5.59 -6.59
N ILE A 97 -0.58 -5.06 -5.37
CA ILE A 97 -1.24 -3.82 -4.93
C ILE A 97 -0.34 -2.65 -5.31
N TYR A 98 -0.93 -1.66 -5.96
CA TYR A 98 -0.25 -0.44 -6.42
C TYR A 98 -1.11 0.78 -6.12
N TYR A 99 -0.46 1.93 -5.94
CA TYR A 99 -1.12 3.21 -5.68
C TYR A 99 -0.41 4.33 -6.43
N VAL A 100 -1.15 5.36 -6.82
CA VAL A 100 -0.60 6.52 -7.53
C VAL A 100 0.00 7.49 -6.51
N ALA A 101 1.22 7.96 -6.73
CA ALA A 101 1.85 8.96 -5.87
C ALA A 101 2.76 9.91 -6.64
N ALA A 102 3.00 11.10 -6.09
CA ALA A 102 3.86 12.10 -6.71
C ALA A 102 5.34 11.67 -6.67
N LYS A 103 6.00 11.67 -7.83
CA LYS A 103 7.39 11.25 -7.99
C LYS A 103 8.34 12.04 -7.09
N GLU A 104 8.10 13.33 -6.90
CA GLU A 104 8.89 14.20 -6.02
C GLU A 104 8.82 13.71 -4.57
N THR A 105 7.60 13.44 -4.07
CA THR A 105 7.38 12.94 -2.71
C THR A 105 8.06 11.59 -2.50
N MET A 106 7.93 10.68 -3.47
CA MET A 106 8.50 9.33 -3.38
C MET A 106 10.04 9.31 -3.44
N LYS A 107 10.67 10.41 -3.85
CA LYS A 107 12.14 10.57 -3.86
C LYS A 107 12.70 11.32 -2.64
N ALA A 108 11.86 11.97 -1.85
CA ALA A 108 12.28 12.96 -0.84
C ALA A 108 13.06 12.38 0.36
N GLY A 109 12.95 11.09 0.66
CA GLY A 109 13.62 10.49 1.81
C GLY A 109 13.59 8.96 1.81
N LEU A 110 14.16 8.33 2.85
CA LEU A 110 14.24 6.87 2.93
C LEU A 110 12.85 6.22 3.01
N LEU A 111 11.98 6.68 3.90
CA LEU A 111 10.63 6.13 4.06
C LEU A 111 9.81 6.25 2.76
N PRO A 112 9.72 7.42 2.08
CA PRO A 112 9.07 7.51 0.79
C PRO A 112 9.67 6.59 -0.29
N LYS A 113 10.99 6.39 -0.32
CA LYS A 113 11.64 5.46 -1.27
C LYS A 113 11.27 3.99 -0.99
N ILE A 114 11.21 3.60 0.28
CA ILE A 114 10.73 2.28 0.69
C ILE A 114 9.28 2.09 0.24
N LEU A 115 8.42 3.08 0.51
CA LEU A 115 7.03 3.04 0.08
C LEU A 115 6.91 3.02 -1.45
N ALA A 116 7.82 3.68 -2.17
CA ALA A 116 7.88 3.64 -3.63
C ALA A 116 8.06 2.21 -4.13
N TYR A 117 9.02 1.50 -3.54
CA TYR A 117 9.31 0.11 -3.84
C TYR A 117 8.11 -0.82 -3.55
N VAL A 118 7.40 -0.54 -2.46
CA VAL A 118 6.23 -1.33 -2.01
C VAL A 118 5.05 -1.24 -2.98
N GLY A 119 4.89 -0.19 -3.79
CA GLY A 119 3.81 -0.19 -4.78
C GLY A 119 3.49 1.13 -5.48
N SER A 120 4.37 2.12 -5.44
CA SER A 120 4.05 3.42 -6.04
C SER A 120 4.13 3.39 -7.56
N VAL A 121 3.04 3.77 -8.21
CA VAL A 121 3.02 4.26 -9.59
C VAL A 121 3.30 5.77 -9.51
N SER A 122 4.55 6.13 -9.75
CA SER A 122 5.01 7.50 -9.51
C SER A 122 4.71 8.41 -10.70
N ILE A 123 3.90 9.45 -10.48
CA ILE A 123 3.52 10.44 -11.50
C ILE A 123 4.20 11.78 -11.27
N GLU A 124 4.54 12.49 -12.35
CA GLU A 124 5.01 13.87 -12.26
C GLU A 124 3.81 14.81 -12.25
N ARG A 125 3.83 15.79 -11.34
CA ARG A 125 2.81 16.84 -11.30
C ARG A 125 3.14 17.88 -12.37
N THR A 126 2.19 18.16 -13.25
CA THR A 126 2.39 19.17 -14.31
C THR A 126 2.13 20.60 -13.83
N TRP A 127 1.39 20.78 -12.73
CA TRP A 127 0.97 22.10 -12.24
C TRP A 127 1.61 22.55 -10.90
N ARG A 128 2.22 21.65 -10.11
CA ARG A 128 2.77 22.02 -8.79
C ARG A 128 3.98 21.18 -8.36
N ALA A 129 5.09 21.83 -8.02
CA ALA A 129 6.31 21.20 -7.53
C ALA A 129 6.88 21.96 -6.32
N LYS A 130 7.30 21.23 -5.26
CA LYS A 130 7.87 21.80 -4.02
C LYS A 130 7.06 22.92 -3.34
N GLY A 131 5.74 22.94 -3.55
CA GLY A 131 4.85 23.96 -2.99
C GLY A 131 4.51 25.09 -3.97
N GLU A 132 5.25 25.23 -5.06
CA GLU A 132 5.09 26.27 -6.08
C GLU A 132 4.36 25.76 -7.33
N ASN A 133 3.67 26.67 -8.04
CA ASN A 133 3.06 26.37 -9.31
C ASN A 133 4.15 26.22 -10.39
N VAL A 134 4.08 25.15 -11.17
CA VAL A 134 4.97 24.90 -12.31
C VAL A 134 4.15 24.63 -13.56
N ASN A 135 4.71 24.82 -14.75
CA ASN A 135 4.08 24.45 -16.01
C ASN A 135 5.06 23.50 -16.74
N ARG A 136 4.68 22.23 -16.93
CA ARG A 136 5.49 21.17 -17.55
C ARG A 136 4.72 20.49 -18.67
#